data_AF-A0A3B0X4S4-F1
#
_entry.id   AF-A0A3B0X4S4-F1
#
_cell.length_a   1.000
_cell.length_b   1.000
_cell.length_c   1.000
_cell.angle_alpha   90.00
_cell.angle_beta   90.00
_cell.angle_gamma   90.00
#
_symmetry.space_group_name_H-M   'P 1'
#
loop_
_entity.id
_entity.type
_entity.pdbx_description
1 polymer ?
#
loop_
_entity_poly.entity_id
_entity_poly.type
_entity_poly.pdbx_seq_one_letter_code
_entity_poly.pdbx_strand_id
1 'polypeptide(L)'
;GHWSPRVELAGTYDKNWEETRQPLLADDFDERYHQCAPEDQQVAGHLKGGEQVDLYNLTPNGHLQFKLPRISMSFTTHFDDGSNEQHRAVIHTVLIKPDDAKIIMVWHTHLECHHKVLTLMNTTIRLKQRIMLSEQSKTNEVTV
;
A
#
# COMPACT_ATOMS: atom_id res chain seq x y z
N GLY A 1 0.23 21.94 -13.38
CA GLY A 1 -0.58 22.27 -12.18
C GLY A 1 0.10 23.44 -11.49
N HIS A 2 -0.65 24.48 -11.12
CA HIS A 2 -0.09 25.77 -10.68
C HIS A 2 -0.26 26.01 -9.17
N TRP A 3 -0.21 24.95 -8.34
CA TRP A 3 -0.46 25.08 -6.90
C TRP A 3 0.78 24.68 -6.10
N SER A 4 1.25 25.58 -5.24
CA SER A 4 2.22 25.29 -4.17
C SER A 4 1.52 24.52 -3.05
N PRO A 5 2.14 23.48 -2.46
CA PRO A 5 3.57 23.11 -2.58
C PRO A 5 3.95 22.26 -3.78
N ARG A 6 3.01 21.69 -4.54
CA ARG A 6 3.36 20.68 -5.57
C ARG A 6 4.21 21.23 -6.70
N VAL A 7 4.01 22.48 -7.12
CA VAL A 7 4.82 23.08 -8.19
C VAL A 7 6.32 23.09 -7.85
N GLU A 8 6.68 23.15 -6.57
CA GLU A 8 8.07 23.14 -6.08
C GLU A 8 8.73 21.75 -6.26
N LEU A 9 7.93 20.72 -6.50
CA LEU A 9 8.35 19.33 -6.70
C LEU A 9 8.44 18.94 -8.19
N ALA A 10 8.11 19.85 -9.10
CA ALA A 10 8.12 19.58 -10.53
C ALA A 10 9.54 19.45 -11.10
N GLY A 11 10.57 19.89 -10.37
CA GLY A 11 11.93 19.94 -10.86
C GLY A 11 12.18 21.12 -11.83
N THR A 12 13.38 21.14 -12.41
CA THR A 12 13.90 22.26 -13.18
C THR A 12 13.80 21.98 -14.68
N TYR A 13 13.04 22.81 -15.39
CA TYR A 13 12.85 22.75 -16.85
C TYR A 13 13.51 23.97 -17.52
N ASP A 14 14.82 23.94 -17.69
CA ASP A 14 15.60 24.99 -18.34
C ASP A 14 16.12 24.58 -19.74
N LYS A 15 16.94 25.42 -20.37
CA LYS A 15 17.52 25.14 -21.70
C LYS A 15 18.35 23.85 -21.74
N ASN A 16 19.05 23.50 -20.66
CA ASN A 16 19.85 22.29 -20.63
C ASN A 16 18.94 21.05 -20.65
N TRP A 17 17.80 21.10 -19.95
CA TRP A 17 16.77 20.07 -20.07
C TRP A 17 16.20 19.98 -21.50
N GLU A 18 15.92 21.13 -22.13
CA GLU A 18 15.42 21.18 -23.52
C GLU A 18 16.41 20.50 -24.49
N GLU A 19 17.71 20.80 -24.38
CA GLU A 19 18.74 20.29 -25.30
C GLU A 19 19.08 18.80 -25.08
N THR A 20 18.93 18.28 -23.85
CA THR A 20 19.51 16.98 -23.47
C THR A 20 18.51 15.93 -23.01
N ARG A 21 17.34 16.33 -22.50
CA ARG A 21 16.42 15.43 -21.78
C ARG A 21 15.00 15.41 -22.32
N GLN A 22 14.54 16.48 -22.97
CA GLN A 22 13.21 16.50 -23.60
C GLN A 22 13.03 15.26 -24.49
N PRO A 23 11.91 14.49 -24.37
CA PRO A 23 10.66 14.77 -23.65
C PRO A 23 10.53 14.14 -22.25
N LEU A 24 11.62 13.70 -21.61
CA LEU A 24 11.59 13.06 -20.29
C LEU A 24 11.39 14.09 -19.16
N LEU A 25 11.01 13.62 -17.96
CA LEU A 25 10.93 14.45 -16.75
C LEU A 25 12.29 15.09 -16.41
N ALA A 26 12.31 16.17 -15.63
CA ALA A 26 13.55 16.74 -15.11
C ALA A 26 14.28 15.74 -14.20
N ASP A 27 15.61 15.86 -14.07
CA ASP A 27 16.43 14.98 -13.21
C ASP A 27 16.06 15.10 -11.72
N ASP A 28 15.66 16.30 -11.29
CA ASP A 28 15.28 16.68 -9.93
C ASP A 28 13.75 16.63 -9.71
N PHE A 29 12.99 16.00 -10.63
CA PHE A 29 11.57 15.78 -10.44
C PHE A 29 11.31 14.88 -9.23
N ASP A 30 10.40 15.28 -8.35
CA ASP A 30 10.00 14.50 -7.18
C ASP A 30 8.61 13.90 -7.39
N GLU A 31 8.47 12.58 -7.25
CA GLU A 31 7.21 11.85 -7.44
C GLU A 31 6.06 12.36 -6.56
N ARG A 32 6.38 12.99 -5.42
CA ARG A 32 5.38 13.65 -4.55
C ARG A 32 4.63 14.78 -5.25
N TYR A 33 5.12 15.29 -6.39
CA TYR A 33 4.37 16.18 -7.28
C TYR A 33 2.96 15.64 -7.61
N HIS A 34 2.82 14.31 -7.72
CA HIS A 34 1.54 13.65 -8.01
C HIS A 34 0.62 13.51 -6.79
N GLN A 35 1.11 13.74 -5.57
CA GLN A 35 0.32 13.64 -4.34
C GLN A 35 -0.55 14.88 -4.16
N CYS A 36 -1.87 14.72 -4.23
CA CYS A 36 -2.82 15.82 -3.97
C CYS A 36 -3.02 16.09 -2.47
N ALA A 37 -2.69 15.14 -1.60
CA ALA A 37 -2.87 15.27 -0.16
C ALA A 37 -1.81 16.22 0.43
N PRO A 38 -2.18 17.15 1.32
CA PRO A 38 -1.23 17.91 2.13
C PRO A 38 -0.31 16.98 2.96
N GLU A 39 0.88 17.46 3.33
CA GLU A 39 1.92 16.65 3.98
C GLU A 39 1.46 16.01 5.30
N ASP A 40 0.66 16.72 6.10
CA ASP A 40 0.07 16.23 7.35
C ASP A 40 -0.98 15.12 7.15
N GLN A 41 -1.43 14.90 5.92
CA GLN A 41 -2.36 13.84 5.52
C GLN A 41 -1.65 12.70 4.78
N GLN A 42 -0.33 12.76 4.66
CA GLN A 42 0.48 11.69 4.06
C GLN A 42 1.04 10.76 5.13
N VAL A 43 1.07 9.48 4.80
CA VAL A 43 1.77 8.47 5.58
C VAL A 43 3.17 8.29 5.02
N ALA A 44 4.18 8.13 5.87
CA ALA A 44 5.58 7.99 5.45
C ALA A 44 5.86 6.74 4.57
N GLY A 45 4.89 5.85 4.43
CA GLY A 45 4.95 4.67 3.57
C GLY A 45 3.57 4.06 3.43
N HIS A 46 3.48 2.77 3.08
CA HIS A 46 2.19 2.10 2.99
C HIS A 46 1.61 1.74 4.36
N LEU A 47 0.29 1.79 4.44
CA LEU A 47 -0.45 1.15 5.53
C LEU A 47 -0.18 -0.36 5.53
N LYS A 48 -0.15 -0.95 6.72
CA LYS A 48 0.20 -2.36 6.97
C LYS A 48 -0.96 -3.16 7.58
N GLY A 49 -2.01 -2.47 8.03
CA GLY A 49 -3.09 -3.04 8.81
C GLY A 49 -2.70 -3.12 10.29
N GLY A 50 -3.69 -3.00 11.16
CA GLY A 50 -3.52 -2.93 12.61
C GLY A 50 -3.33 -1.51 13.16
N GLU A 51 -3.20 -0.50 12.29
CA GLU A 51 -3.19 0.91 12.67
C GLU A 51 -4.47 1.28 13.42
N GLN A 52 -4.32 2.14 14.42
CA GLN A 52 -5.44 2.73 15.13
C GLN A 52 -6.09 3.81 14.26
N VAL A 53 -7.40 3.74 14.09
CA VAL A 53 -8.21 4.73 13.39
C VAL A 53 -9.13 5.39 14.41
N ASP A 54 -9.12 6.71 14.40
CA ASP A 54 -9.98 7.56 15.21
C ASP A 54 -10.71 8.54 14.29
N LEU A 55 -12.04 8.51 14.34
CA LEU A 55 -12.89 9.38 13.55
C LEU A 55 -13.68 10.27 14.51
N TYR A 56 -13.47 11.58 14.42
CA TYR A 56 -14.15 12.57 15.25
C TYR A 56 -15.18 13.33 14.41
N ASN A 57 -16.40 13.44 14.91
CA ASN A 57 -17.52 14.14 14.28
C ASN A 57 -17.90 13.61 12.87
N LEU A 58 -17.53 12.37 12.55
CA LEU A 58 -17.87 11.68 11.30
C LEU A 58 -18.96 10.61 11.49
N THR A 59 -19.51 10.48 12.69
CA THR A 59 -20.67 9.63 13.00
C THR A 59 -21.59 10.35 14.00
N PRO A 60 -22.88 9.97 14.10
CA PRO A 60 -23.80 10.56 15.09
C PRO A 60 -23.34 10.44 16.54
N ASN A 61 -22.49 9.44 16.85
CA ASN A 61 -21.96 9.21 18.19
C ASN A 61 -20.75 10.12 18.53
N GLY A 62 -20.31 10.97 17.61
CA GLY A 62 -19.25 11.95 17.81
C GLY A 62 -17.82 11.39 17.77
N HIS A 63 -17.59 10.15 18.21
CA HIS A 63 -16.30 9.48 18.10
C HIS A 63 -16.46 8.00 17.74
N LEU A 64 -15.72 7.56 16.73
CA LEU A 64 -15.62 6.16 16.34
C LEU A 64 -14.16 5.74 16.30
N GLN A 65 -13.83 4.70 17.06
CA GLN A 65 -12.48 4.18 17.19
C GLN A 65 -12.45 2.69 16.83
N PHE A 66 -11.48 2.29 15.99
CA PHE A 66 -11.25 0.89 15.63
C PHE A 66 -9.84 0.67 15.07
N LYS A 67 -9.40 -0.59 14.98
CA LYS A 67 -8.14 -0.93 14.31
C LYS A 67 -8.38 -1.45 12.90
N LEU A 68 -7.53 -1.04 11.96
CA LEU A 68 -7.57 -1.62 10.62
C LEU A 68 -7.36 -3.14 10.69
N PRO A 69 -8.17 -3.95 9.98
CA PRO A 69 -7.94 -5.38 9.87
C PRO A 69 -6.54 -5.68 9.36
N ARG A 70 -5.87 -6.60 10.04
CA ARG A 70 -4.49 -6.95 9.73
C ARG A 70 -4.40 -8.23 8.90
N ILE A 71 -4.70 -8.12 7.61
CA ILE A 71 -4.76 -9.24 6.67
C ILE A 71 -3.36 -9.57 6.12
N SER A 72 -3.01 -10.86 6.05
CA SER A 72 -1.77 -11.34 5.39
C SER A 72 -2.11 -12.17 4.18
N MET A 73 -1.65 -11.79 3.00
CA MET A 73 -1.83 -12.56 1.78
C MET A 73 -0.48 -12.92 1.17
N SER A 74 -0.40 -14.10 0.58
CA SER A 74 0.69 -14.46 -0.34
C SER A 74 0.14 -14.68 -1.73
N PHE A 75 0.92 -14.22 -2.71
CA PHE A 75 0.62 -14.37 -4.12
C PHE A 75 1.72 -15.24 -4.72
N THR A 76 1.31 -16.27 -5.46
CA THR A 76 2.20 -17.14 -6.20
C THR A 76 1.70 -17.22 -7.63
N THR A 77 2.49 -16.70 -8.56
CA THR A 77 2.21 -16.78 -10.00
C THR A 77 2.92 -17.99 -10.58
N HIS A 78 2.20 -18.79 -11.36
CA HIS A 78 2.71 -20.00 -12.02
C HIS A 78 2.84 -19.77 -13.52
N PHE A 79 3.93 -20.28 -14.10
CA PHE A 79 4.24 -20.21 -15.52
C PHE A 79 4.19 -21.61 -16.18
N ASP A 80 4.11 -21.64 -17.51
CA ASP A 80 4.00 -22.88 -18.30
C ASP A 80 5.27 -23.78 -18.27
N ASP A 81 6.43 -23.18 -18.02
CA ASP A 81 7.72 -23.86 -17.82
C ASP A 81 7.83 -24.56 -16.45
N GLY A 82 6.78 -24.46 -15.62
CA GLY A 82 6.72 -25.00 -14.27
C GLY A 82 7.36 -24.12 -13.20
N SER A 83 7.98 -22.99 -13.57
CA SER A 83 8.48 -22.01 -12.60
C SER A 83 7.34 -21.27 -11.90
N ASN A 84 7.63 -20.76 -10.71
CA ASN A 84 6.70 -19.90 -9.99
C ASN A 84 7.44 -18.76 -9.31
N GLU A 85 6.74 -17.63 -9.18
CA GLU A 85 7.26 -16.44 -8.53
C GLU A 85 6.35 -16.04 -7.37
N GLN A 86 6.97 -15.74 -6.23
CA GLN A 86 6.26 -15.25 -5.06
C GLN A 86 6.39 -13.75 -4.94
N HIS A 87 5.27 -13.08 -4.75
CA HIS A 87 5.24 -11.64 -4.57
C HIS A 87 4.27 -11.24 -3.45
N ARG A 88 4.45 -10.01 -2.97
CA ARG A 88 3.71 -9.48 -1.82
C ARG A 88 2.88 -8.29 -2.25
N ALA A 89 1.70 -8.17 -1.67
CA ALA A 89 0.85 -7.02 -1.87
C ALA A 89 0.99 -6.03 -0.70
N VAL A 90 0.89 -4.75 -1.02
CA VAL A 90 0.80 -3.65 -0.05
C VAL A 90 -0.62 -3.12 -0.03
N ILE A 91 -1.07 -2.57 1.11
CA ILE A 91 -2.35 -1.86 1.15
C ILE A 91 -2.17 -0.61 0.29
N HIS A 92 -2.96 -0.55 -0.77
CA HIS A 92 -2.99 0.56 -1.69
C HIS A 92 -4.07 1.57 -1.31
N THR A 93 -5.24 1.09 -0.88
CA THR A 93 -6.38 1.95 -0.56
C THR A 93 -7.11 1.45 0.67
N VAL A 94 -7.46 2.37 1.55
CA VAL A 94 -8.41 2.16 2.64
C VAL A 94 -9.53 3.17 2.47
N LEU A 95 -10.73 2.68 2.23
CA LEU A 95 -11.94 3.49 2.19
C LEU A 95 -12.75 3.22 3.46
N ILE A 96 -13.02 4.28 4.20
CA ILE A 96 -13.84 4.26 5.40
C ILE A 96 -15.21 4.82 5.03
N LYS A 97 -16.26 4.05 5.29
CA LYS A 97 -17.65 4.43 5.10
C LYS A 97 -18.34 4.45 6.46
N PRO A 98 -18.21 5.57 7.23
CA PRO A 98 -18.70 5.63 8.60
C PRO A 98 -20.22 5.43 8.69
N ASP A 99 -20.98 5.97 7.74
CA ASP A 99 -22.45 5.86 7.69
C ASP A 99 -22.93 4.40 7.58
N ASP A 100 -22.17 3.56 6.87
CA ASP A 100 -22.47 2.13 6.66
C ASP A 100 -21.75 1.21 7.66
N ALA A 101 -21.00 1.77 8.63
CA ALA A 101 -20.08 1.03 9.49
C ALA A 101 -19.18 0.05 8.73
N LYS A 102 -18.67 0.49 7.56
CA LYS A 102 -17.95 -0.36 6.62
C LYS A 102 -16.57 0.19 6.31
N ILE A 103 -15.64 -0.73 6.13
CA ILE A 103 -14.32 -0.43 5.58
C ILE A 103 -14.07 -1.30 4.36
N ILE A 104 -13.38 -0.74 3.37
CA ILE A 104 -12.94 -1.44 2.17
C ILE A 104 -11.45 -1.23 2.07
N MET A 105 -10.72 -2.33 1.92
CA MET A 105 -9.26 -2.31 1.79
C MET A 105 -8.90 -2.96 0.46
N VAL A 106 -7.99 -2.31 -0.28
CA VAL A 106 -7.50 -2.78 -1.57
C VAL A 106 -6.00 -3.01 -1.45
N TRP A 107 -5.55 -4.16 -1.93
CA TRP A 107 -4.13 -4.52 -1.98
C TRP A 107 -3.66 -4.59 -3.42
N HIS A 108 -2.53 -3.95 -3.72
CA HIS A 108 -1.87 -4.06 -5.02
C HIS A 108 -0.56 -4.82 -4.88
N THR A 109 -0.24 -5.58 -5.91
CA THR A 109 1.03 -6.29 -6.05
C THR A 109 1.51 -6.19 -7.48
N HIS A 110 2.82 -6.30 -7.66
CA HIS A 110 3.48 -6.20 -8.95
C HIS A 110 4.43 -7.38 -9.07
N LEU A 111 4.53 -7.92 -10.28
CA LEU A 111 5.44 -8.99 -10.64
C LEU A 111 6.12 -8.62 -11.96
N GLU A 112 7.45 -8.55 -11.95
CA GLU A 112 8.22 -8.33 -13.16
C GLU A 112 8.28 -9.63 -13.96
N CYS A 113 7.52 -9.69 -15.04
CA CYS A 113 7.42 -10.91 -15.85
C CYS A 113 8.43 -10.96 -17.02
N HIS A 114 9.05 -9.85 -17.42
CA HIS A 114 9.96 -9.75 -18.58
C HIS A 114 9.50 -10.59 -19.79
N HIS A 115 10.31 -11.54 -20.27
CA HIS A 115 10.00 -12.43 -21.40
C HIS A 115 8.93 -13.50 -21.08
N LYS A 116 8.52 -13.65 -19.82
CA LYS A 116 7.55 -14.64 -19.33
C LYS A 116 6.11 -14.13 -19.27
N VAL A 117 5.82 -12.92 -19.77
CA VAL A 117 4.44 -12.36 -19.73
C VAL A 117 3.43 -13.28 -20.41
N LEU A 118 3.81 -13.88 -21.55
CA LEU A 118 2.93 -14.76 -22.33
C LEU A 118 2.81 -16.17 -21.75
N THR A 119 3.69 -16.54 -20.83
CA THR A 119 3.74 -17.88 -20.22
C THR A 119 3.05 -17.93 -18.86
N LEU A 120 2.51 -16.80 -18.39
CA LEU A 120 1.76 -16.72 -17.13
C LEU A 120 0.46 -17.53 -17.25
N MET A 121 0.30 -18.52 -16.37
CA MET A 121 -0.90 -19.36 -16.35
C MET A 121 -1.94 -18.88 -15.35
N ASN A 122 -1.55 -18.71 -14.09
CA ASN A 122 -2.45 -18.28 -13.03
C ASN A 122 -1.68 -17.65 -11.86
N THR A 123 -2.40 -16.92 -11.02
CA THR A 123 -1.88 -16.46 -9.73
C THR A 123 -2.78 -17.00 -8.62
N THR A 124 -2.19 -17.76 -7.70
CA THR A 124 -2.87 -18.25 -6.52
C THR A 124 -2.70 -17.25 -5.38
N ILE A 125 -3.82 -16.80 -4.83
CA ILE A 125 -3.86 -15.92 -3.65
C ILE A 125 -4.22 -16.76 -2.44
N ARG A 126 -3.39 -16.73 -1.40
CA ARG A 126 -3.67 -17.42 -0.14
C ARG A 126 -3.73 -16.42 1.00
N LEU A 127 -4.83 -16.46 1.73
CA LEU A 127 -4.93 -15.80 3.03
C LEU A 127 -4.13 -16.60 4.05
N LYS A 128 -3.19 -15.94 4.73
CA LYS A 128 -2.40 -16.54 5.80
C LYS A 128 -3.01 -16.19 7.15
N GLN A 129 -3.25 -17.21 7.97
CA GLN A 129 -3.57 -17.01 9.37
C GLN A 129 -2.31 -16.53 10.10
N ARG A 130 -2.41 -15.40 10.79
CA ARG A 130 -1.36 -14.97 11.71
C ARG A 130 -1.54 -15.70 13.02
N ILE A 131 -0.57 -16.53 13.39
CA ILE A 131 -0.49 -17.10 14.73
C ILE A 131 0.00 -16.00 15.66
N MET A 132 -0.81 -15.61 16.63
CA MET A 132 -0.40 -14.68 17.68
C MET A 132 0.49 -15.46 18.66
N LEU A 133 1.81 -15.22 18.61
CA LEU A 133 2.80 -15.86 19.49
C LEU A 133 2.64 -15.49 20.98
N SER A 134 1.64 -14.66 21.34
CA SER A 134 1.40 -14.20 22.71
C SER A 134 0.67 -15.21 23.62
N GLU A 135 0.26 -16.37 23.11
CA GLU A 135 -0.42 -17.41 23.92
C GLU A 135 0.49 -18.57 24.36
N GLN A 136 1.73 -18.66 23.86
CA GLN A 136 2.65 -19.75 24.23
C GLN A 136 3.38 -19.56 25.56
N SER A 137 3.28 -18.38 26.19
CA SER A 137 3.95 -18.11 27.48
C SER A 137 3.10 -18.41 28.72
N LYS A 138 1.84 -18.85 28.59
CA LYS A 138 0.95 -19.10 29.73
C LYS A 138 0.68 -20.57 30.06
N THR A 139 1.21 -21.53 29.31
CA THR A 139 0.86 -22.96 29.47
C THR A 139 1.93 -23.81 30.17
N ASN A 140 3.05 -23.24 30.62
CA ASN A 140 4.16 -24.01 31.23
C ASN A 140 4.38 -23.79 32.74
N GLU A 141 3.41 -23.26 33.47
CA GLU A 141 3.49 -23.16 34.94
C GLU A 141 2.25 -23.70 35.64
N VAL A 142 1.92 -24.99 35.50
CA VAL A 142 1.22 -25.74 36.56
C VAL A 142 1.59 -27.24 36.47
N THR A 143 2.52 -27.67 37.31
CA THR A 143 2.48 -29.01 37.92
C THR A 143 2.99 -28.90 39.36
N VAL A 144 2.07 -29.11 40.31
CA VAL A 144 2.38 -29.50 41.69
C VAL A 144 2.44 -31.03 41.72
#